data_AF-A0A6G0VVF2-F1
#
_entry.id   AF-A0A6G0VVF2-F1
#
_cell.length_a   1.000
_cell.length_b   1.000
_cell.length_c   1.000
_cell.angle_alpha   90.00
_cell.angle_beta   90.00
_cell.angle_gamma   90.00
#
_symmetry.space_group_name_H-M   'P 1'
#
loop_
_entity.id
_entity.type
_entity.pdbx_description
1 polymer ?
#
loop_
_entity_poly.entity_id
_entity_poly.type
_entity_poly.pdbx_seq_one_letter_code
_entity_poly.pdbx_strand_id
1 'polypeptide(L)' 'SKAPFYISNKSLHSDLKIPTVTELAKLHYKRFKSRLIQHPNPLITQLSSATIPGNPQKRLKRQWCRDLLK' A
#
# COMPACT_ATOMS: atom_id res chain seq x y z
N SER A 1 -37.78 -14.07 0.17
CA SER A 1 -36.58 -13.29 0.49
C SER A 1 -35.36 -14.12 0.10
N LYS A 2 -34.53 -13.68 -0.87
CA LYS A 2 -33.34 -14.41 -1.37
C LYS A 2 -32.06 -13.59 -1.16
N ALA A 3 -31.89 -13.03 0.04
CA ALA A 3 -30.63 -12.37 0.41
C ALA A 3 -29.73 -13.39 1.14
N PRO A 4 -28.45 -13.53 0.77
CA PRO A 4 -27.52 -14.40 1.47
C PRO A 4 -27.23 -13.86 2.87
N PHE A 5 -27.06 -14.75 3.85
CA PHE A 5 -26.74 -14.39 5.24
C PHE A 5 -25.36 -13.73 5.39
N TYR A 6 -24.43 -14.03 4.46
CA TYR A 6 -23.08 -13.47 4.44
C TYR A 6 -22.65 -13.17 2.99
N ILE A 7 -21.97 -12.04 2.81
CA ILE A 7 -21.34 -11.65 1.55
C ILE A 7 -19.85 -11.49 1.82
N SER A 8 -19.01 -12.07 0.96
CA SER A 8 -17.57 -11.94 1.10
C SER A 8 -17.12 -10.50 0.85
N ASN A 9 -16.06 -10.06 1.56
CA ASN A 9 -15.44 -8.75 1.28
C ASN A 9 -15.01 -8.62 -0.18
N LYS A 10 -14.54 -9.71 -0.80
CA LYS A 10 -14.17 -9.73 -2.22
C LYS A 10 -15.35 -9.36 -3.12
N SER A 11 -16.53 -9.94 -2.88
CA SER A 11 -17.75 -9.64 -3.62
C SER A 11 -18.17 -8.19 -3.41
N LEU A 12 -18.18 -7.69 -2.16
CA LEU A 12 -18.52 -6.30 -1.88
C LEU A 12 -17.62 -5.30 -2.63
N HIS A 13 -16.30 -5.52 -2.59
CA HIS A 13 -15.34 -4.66 -3.31
C HIS A 13 -15.56 -4.70 -4.82
N SER A 14 -15.78 -5.90 -5.39
CA SER A 14 -16.00 -6.10 -6.82
C SER A 14 -17.30 -5.45 -7.30
N ASP A 15 -18.40 -5.74 -6.61
CA ASP A 15 -19.75 -5.36 -7.05
C ASP A 15 -19.97 -3.85 -6.89
N LEU A 16 -19.48 -3.27 -5.80
CA LEU A 16 -19.58 -1.83 -5.53
C LEU A 16 -18.43 -1.03 -6.17
N LYS A 17 -17.47 -1.70 -6.82
CA LYS A 17 -16.27 -1.08 -7.40
C LYS A 17 -15.48 -0.24 -6.38
N ILE A 18 -15.46 -0.68 -5.12
CA ILE A 18 -14.75 0.00 -4.03
C ILE A 18 -13.32 -0.57 -3.98
N PRO A 19 -12.27 0.27 -4.14
CA PRO A 19 -10.91 -0.21 -4.08
C PRO A 19 -10.58 -0.73 -2.69
N THR A 20 -9.79 -1.79 -2.63
CA THR A 20 -9.28 -2.35 -1.38
C THR A 20 -8.25 -1.41 -0.75
N VAL A 21 -8.06 -1.54 0.58
CA VAL A 21 -7.01 -0.81 1.30
C VAL A 21 -5.63 -1.06 0.68
N THR A 22 -5.37 -2.29 0.22
CA THR A 22 -4.11 -2.68 -0.43
C THR A 22 -3.90 -1.93 -1.75
N GLU A 23 -4.93 -1.81 -2.58
CA GLU A 23 -4.86 -1.08 -3.85
C GLU A 23 -4.64 0.41 -3.63
N LEU A 24 -5.35 1.01 -2.69
CA LEU A 24 -5.17 2.41 -2.31
C LEU A 24 -3.75 2.65 -1.76
N ALA A 25 -3.28 1.80 -0.85
CA ALA A 25 -1.93 1.88 -0.30
C ALA A 25 -0.86 1.83 -1.41
N LYS A 26 -1.00 0.91 -2.39
CA LYS A 26 -0.13 0.84 -3.57
C LYS A 26 -0.18 2.12 -4.39
N LEU A 27 -1.38 2.62 -4.71
CA LEU A 27 -1.57 3.82 -5.52
C LEU A 27 -0.93 5.05 -4.88
N HIS A 28 -1.24 5.30 -3.60
CA HIS A 28 -0.73 6.46 -2.87
C HIS A 28 0.80 6.39 -2.71
N TYR A 29 1.34 5.20 -2.43
CA TYR A 29 2.78 5.05 -2.27
C TYR A 29 3.53 5.19 -3.60
N LYS A 30 2.98 4.72 -4.73
CA LYS A 30 3.54 4.99 -6.07
C LYS A 30 3.62 6.50 -6.36
N ARG A 31 2.54 7.25 -6.08
CA ARG A 31 2.49 8.72 -6.23
C ARG A 31 3.45 9.45 -5.29
N PHE A 32 3.65 8.91 -4.09
CA PHE A 32 4.63 9.44 -3.14
C PHE A 32 6.06 9.22 -3.67
N LYS A 33 6.40 7.99 -4.05
CA LYS A 33 7.70 7.63 -4.60
C LYS A 33 8.07 8.46 -5.84
N SER A 34 7.15 8.64 -6.78
CA SER A 34 7.41 9.42 -8.00
C SER A 34 7.80 10.87 -7.71
N ARG A 35 7.19 11.49 -6.69
CA ARG A 35 7.51 12.87 -6.28
C ARG A 35 8.87 12.99 -5.60
N LEU A 36 9.35 11.94 -4.96
CA LEU A 36 10.62 11.96 -4.21
C LEU A 36 11.83 11.69 -5.08
N ILE A 37 11.70 10.90 -6.15
CA ILE A 37 12.81 10.51 -7.04
C ILE A 37 13.47 11.74 -7.68
N GLN A 38 12.70 12.76 -8.03
CA GLN A 38 13.20 13.97 -8.69
C GLN A 38 13.51 15.10 -7.69
N HIS A 39 13.49 14.83 -6.39
CA HIS A 39 13.68 15.87 -5.40
C HIS A 39 15.16 16.26 -5.27
N PRO A 40 15.50 17.57 -5.25
CA PRO A 40 16.89 18.03 -5.20
C PRO A 40 17.63 17.65 -3.91
N ASN A 41 16.90 17.48 -2.80
CA ASN A 41 17.47 17.00 -1.54
C ASN A 41 17.64 15.46 -1.55
N PRO A 42 18.87 14.94 -1.49
CA PRO A 42 19.16 13.50 -1.55
C PRO A 42 18.58 12.72 -0.35
N LEU A 43 18.47 13.35 0.83
CA LEU A 43 17.87 12.72 2.01
C LEU A 43 16.39 12.40 1.79
N ILE A 44 15.69 13.27 1.04
CA ILE A 44 14.28 13.10 0.70
C ILE A 44 14.12 11.97 -0.33
N THR A 45 15.02 11.88 -1.31
CA THR A 45 15.04 10.78 -2.29
C THR A 45 15.20 9.42 -1.59
N GLN A 46 16.02 9.35 -0.55
CA GLN A 46 16.26 8.14 0.27
C GLN A 46 15.02 7.67 1.04
N LEU A 47 14.06 8.55 1.36
CA LEU A 47 12.79 8.16 2.02
C LEU A 47 11.92 7.25 1.14
N SER A 48 12.14 7.27 -0.18
CA SER A 48 11.43 6.40 -1.13
C SER A 48 12.05 5.00 -1.28
N SER A 49 13.14 4.73 -0.56
CA SER A 49 13.84 3.45 -0.58
C SER A 49 12.94 2.30 -0.12
N ALA A 50 13.04 1.16 -0.80
CA ALA A 50 12.37 -0.08 -0.40
C ALA A 50 12.96 -0.65 0.91
N THR A 51 14.18 -0.27 1.25
CA THR A 51 14.94 -0.81 2.38
C THR A 51 15.33 0.30 3.32
N ILE A 52 14.99 0.15 4.60
CA ILE A 52 15.51 1.02 5.66
C ILE A 52 16.89 0.48 6.03
N PRO A 53 17.95 1.32 6.07
CA PRO A 53 19.26 0.90 6.57
C PRO A 53 19.11 0.25 7.94
N GLY A 54 19.66 -0.95 8.11
CA GLY A 54 19.55 -1.73 9.36
C GLY A 54 18.28 -2.59 9.51
N ASN A 55 17.34 -2.55 8.55
CA ASN A 55 16.11 -3.37 8.46
C ASN A 55 15.56 -3.81 9.83
N PRO A 56 15.10 -2.87 10.66
CA PRO A 56 14.66 -3.19 12.01
C PRO A 56 13.54 -4.22 11.95
N GLN A 57 13.60 -5.23 12.83
CA GLN A 57 12.59 -6.27 12.84
C GLN A 57 11.20 -5.66 12.97
N LYS A 58 10.34 -5.97 12.01
CA LYS A 58 8.97 -5.46 12.00
C LYS A 58 8.22 -6.10 13.15
N ARG A 59 7.73 -5.29 14.09
CA ARG A 59 6.81 -5.75 15.12
C ARG A 59 5.50 -6.15 14.43
N LEU A 60 5.09 -7.41 14.59
CA LEU A 60 3.95 -8.06 13.93
C LEU A 60 4.15 -8.35 12.43
N LYS A 61 3.37 -9.31 11.89
CA LYS A 61 3.33 -9.66 10.45
C LYS A 61 2.66 -8.57 9.59
N ARG A 62 2.99 -7.29 9.82
CA ARG A 62 2.37 -6.16 9.13
C ARG A 62 3.10 -5.87 7.82
N GLN A 63 2.38 -5.88 6.71
CA GLN A 63 2.87 -5.36 5.43
C GLN A 63 2.73 -3.84 5.42
N TRP A 64 3.81 -3.13 5.11
CA TRP A 64 3.80 -1.67 4.96
C TRP A 64 3.59 -1.31 3.49
N CYS A 65 3.13 -0.09 3.19
CA CYS A 65 2.83 0.33 1.82
C CYS A 65 4.01 0.13 0.84
N ARG A 66 5.25 0.28 1.32
CA ARG A 66 6.47 0.01 0.53
C ARG A 66 6.64 -1.46 0.13
N ASP A 67 6.19 -2.39 0.98
CA ASP A 67 6.31 -3.83 0.71
C ASP A 67 5.36 -4.25 -0.43
N LEU A 68 4.33 -3.45 -0.67
CA LEU A 68 3.32 -3.65 -1.71
C LEU A 68 3.78 -3.18 -3.11
N LEU A 69 4.97 -2.57 -3.22
CA LEU A 69 5.57 -2.17 -4.51
C LEU A 69 6.31 -3.29 -5.22
N LYS A 70 6.51 -4.44 -4.57
CA LYS A 70 7.08 -5.63 -5.20
C LYS A 70 6.09 -6.25 -6.20
#